data_AF-A0A1E7HJ98-F1
#
_entry.id   AF-A0A1E7HJ98-F1
#
_cell.length_a   1.000
_cell.length_b   1.000
_cell.length_c   1.000
_cell.angle_alpha   90.00
_cell.angle_beta   90.00
_cell.angle_gamma   90.00
#
_symmetry.space_group_name_H-M   'P 1'
#
loop_
_entity.id
_entity.type
_entity.pdbx_description
1 polymer ?
#
loop_
_entity_poly.entity_id
_entity_poly.type
_entity_poly.pdbx_seq_one_letter_code
_entity_poly.pdbx_strand_id
1 'polypeptide(L)'
;MELSEKDASGRRRPVPVPGSEAVVDVDNVIAAIGQVTDLAGLQNDELGKAIDTTRWGTIVGHPRTLQTNEVGIFTGGDVYTGPRTVVSALAAGRCAAHAIDLFLRKEPVKAPAKPFNISKGPIETVDFRNFMDFAKKPRAKMPELPTMARRNNFEEVELGFSEETALEEAKRCLSCGCVDAFECKLRKYATEYGVDISGIDVWQEKKFEIDEHHPYIIVDPNKCIGCRRCVRNCAEYQCCDAITLEALEHDHDGKVLFYGPQININACLSCGLCVTNCPTGALVEKTQKRPGPFRLETTATTCAVCGCGCELILNHVSSDLIKVTSDLNRKPNYGHLCVEGKQAGMRRSHIYPSGSRHCKRLIRIQGLQGLPRQSAPMKRDISFRNS
;
A
#
# COMPACT_ATOMS: atom_id res chain seq x y z
N MET A 1 26.53 -17.86 -33.37
CA MET A 1 26.84 -16.70 -32.50
C MET A 1 27.41 -17.20 -31.19
N GLU A 2 28.41 -16.52 -30.66
CA GLU A 2 28.97 -16.72 -29.32
C GLU A 2 28.50 -15.61 -28.39
N LEU A 3 28.40 -15.88 -27.08
CA LEU A 3 28.07 -14.84 -26.11
C LEU A 3 29.35 -14.18 -25.61
N SER A 4 29.45 -12.86 -25.70
CA SER A 4 30.55 -12.07 -25.13
C SER A 4 30.61 -12.24 -23.60
N GLU A 5 31.69 -11.72 -23.00
CA GLU A 5 31.70 -11.45 -21.56
C GLU A 5 30.53 -10.54 -21.15
N LYS A 6 30.15 -10.60 -19.87
CA LYS A 6 29.08 -9.77 -19.32
C LYS A 6 29.52 -8.31 -19.34
N ASP A 7 28.70 -7.44 -19.93
CA ASP A 7 28.90 -6.00 -19.82
C ASP A 7 28.57 -5.49 -18.40
N ALA A 8 28.77 -4.19 -18.16
CA ALA A 8 28.50 -3.55 -16.86
C ALA A 8 27.03 -3.69 -16.39
N SER A 9 26.10 -4.05 -17.29
CA SER A 9 24.70 -4.34 -16.95
C SER A 9 24.45 -5.81 -16.59
N GLY A 10 25.50 -6.65 -16.65
CA GLY A 10 25.44 -8.09 -16.44
C GLY A 10 24.98 -8.88 -17.65
N ARG A 11 24.74 -8.22 -18.80
CA ARG A 11 24.24 -8.86 -20.03
C ARG A 11 25.40 -9.28 -20.93
N ARG A 12 25.30 -10.47 -21.53
CA ARG A 12 26.21 -10.92 -22.58
C ARG A 12 25.64 -10.51 -23.94
N ARG A 13 26.48 -10.07 -24.86
CA ARG A 13 26.08 -9.69 -26.21
C ARG A 13 26.34 -10.85 -27.17
N PRO A 14 25.43 -11.16 -28.10
CA PRO A 14 25.72 -12.09 -29.17
C PRO A 14 26.81 -11.49 -30.08
N VAL A 15 27.91 -12.20 -30.25
CA VAL A 15 28.99 -11.89 -31.20
C VAL A 15 28.85 -12.88 -32.37
N PRO A 16 28.73 -12.40 -33.61
CA PRO A 16 28.67 -13.29 -34.76
C PRO A 16 29.98 -14.07 -34.87
N VAL A 17 29.87 -15.39 -35.06
CA VAL A 17 31.03 -16.26 -35.31
C VAL A 17 31.14 -16.39 -36.84
N PRO A 18 32.21 -15.88 -37.46
CA PRO A 18 32.38 -15.95 -38.91
C PRO A 18 32.26 -17.39 -39.41
N GLY A 19 31.44 -17.62 -40.43
CA GLY A 19 31.21 -18.96 -41.01
C GLY A 19 30.22 -19.85 -40.24
N SER A 20 29.63 -19.38 -39.13
CA SER A 20 28.54 -20.09 -38.43
C SER A 20 27.15 -19.78 -39.00
N GLU A 21 27.08 -19.18 -40.18
CA GLU A 21 25.84 -18.78 -40.85
C GLU A 21 25.21 -20.02 -41.48
N ALA A 22 23.93 -20.25 -41.19
CA ALA A 22 23.18 -21.36 -41.75
C ALA A 22 21.96 -20.79 -42.48
N VAL A 23 21.77 -21.22 -43.72
CA VAL A 23 20.54 -20.97 -44.46
C VAL A 23 19.57 -22.08 -44.07
N VAL A 24 18.43 -21.69 -43.50
CA VAL A 24 17.35 -22.62 -43.17
C VAL A 24 16.19 -22.30 -44.11
N ASP A 25 15.79 -23.31 -44.88
CA ASP A 25 14.62 -23.19 -45.76
C ASP A 25 13.34 -23.29 -44.91
N VAL A 26 12.53 -22.25 -44.93
CA VAL A 26 11.30 -22.14 -44.15
C VAL A 26 10.25 -21.37 -44.94
N ASP A 27 9.00 -21.81 -44.85
CA ASP A 27 7.89 -21.13 -45.51
C ASP A 27 7.52 -19.80 -44.84
N ASN A 28 7.74 -19.71 -43.52
CA ASN A 28 7.36 -18.54 -42.72
C ASN A 28 8.42 -18.22 -41.66
N VAL A 29 8.77 -16.94 -41.55
CA VAL A 29 9.61 -16.40 -40.49
C VAL A 29 8.77 -15.44 -39.64
N ILE A 30 8.52 -15.81 -38.39
CA ILE A 30 7.85 -14.93 -37.42
C ILE A 30 8.94 -14.25 -36.59
N ALA A 31 9.14 -12.96 -36.85
CA ALA A 31 10.14 -12.18 -36.14
C ALA A 31 9.58 -11.73 -34.78
N ALA A 32 9.97 -12.39 -33.69
CA ALA A 32 9.58 -12.02 -32.32
C ALA A 32 10.43 -10.87 -31.77
N ILE A 33 10.51 -9.75 -32.50
CA ILE A 33 11.39 -8.60 -32.20
C ILE A 33 10.69 -7.59 -31.28
N GLY A 34 10.28 -8.02 -30.08
CA GLY A 34 9.80 -7.12 -29.02
C GLY A 34 8.77 -6.05 -29.46
N GLN A 35 8.91 -4.86 -28.89
CA GLN A 35 8.07 -3.69 -29.20
C GLN A 35 8.98 -2.52 -29.59
N VAL A 36 8.51 -1.68 -30.50
CA VAL A 36 9.20 -0.46 -30.95
C VAL A 36 8.28 0.75 -30.81
N THR A 37 8.87 1.91 -30.59
CA THR A 37 8.16 3.18 -30.53
C THR A 37 7.86 3.69 -31.92
N ASP A 38 6.58 4.00 -32.17
CA ASP A 38 6.18 4.72 -33.38
C ASP A 38 6.10 6.22 -33.09
N LEU A 39 7.02 6.98 -33.66
CA LEU A 39 7.10 8.44 -33.52
C LEU A 39 6.55 9.18 -34.75
N ALA A 40 6.02 8.48 -35.76
CA ALA A 40 5.56 9.10 -37.00
C ALA A 40 4.51 10.19 -36.75
N GLY A 41 3.64 9.99 -35.76
CA GLY A 41 2.63 10.99 -35.34
C GLY A 41 3.23 12.29 -34.80
N LEU A 42 4.38 12.21 -34.12
CA LEU A 42 5.05 13.35 -33.48
C LEU A 42 5.90 14.13 -34.49
N GLN A 43 6.57 13.45 -35.41
CA GLN A 43 7.53 14.07 -36.34
C GLN A 43 6.89 14.82 -37.54
N ASN A 44 5.58 15.06 -37.50
CA ASN A 44 4.85 15.69 -38.60
C ASN A 44 4.99 17.21 -38.63
N ASP A 45 5.26 17.85 -37.49
CA ASP A 45 5.44 19.30 -37.38
C ASP A 45 6.87 19.67 -36.92
N GLU A 46 7.20 20.97 -36.96
CA GLU A 46 8.52 21.45 -36.55
C GLU A 46 8.79 21.22 -35.06
N LEU A 47 7.75 21.28 -34.23
CA LEU A 47 7.85 21.11 -32.79
C LEU A 47 8.27 19.68 -32.42
N GLY A 48 7.65 18.68 -33.04
CA GLY A 48 7.99 17.29 -32.79
C GLY A 48 9.29 16.82 -33.46
N LYS A 49 9.71 17.47 -34.55
CA LYS A 49 11.06 17.29 -35.13
C LYS A 49 12.17 17.86 -34.26
N ALA A 50 11.87 18.89 -33.47
CA ALA A 50 12.83 19.49 -32.55
C ALA A 50 13.10 18.60 -31.33
N ILE A 51 12.24 17.62 -31.01
CA ILE A 51 12.43 16.73 -29.86
C ILE A 51 13.54 15.72 -30.14
N ASP A 52 14.53 15.69 -29.24
CA ASP A 52 15.64 14.76 -29.33
C ASP A 52 15.19 13.31 -29.14
N THR A 53 15.71 12.42 -29.98
CA THR A 53 15.48 10.98 -29.90
C THR A 53 16.77 10.21 -29.68
N THR A 54 16.69 9.10 -28.97
CA THR A 54 17.82 8.18 -28.79
C THR A 54 17.99 7.32 -30.05
N ARG A 55 19.13 6.64 -30.17
CA ARG A 55 19.38 5.64 -31.23
C ARG A 55 18.37 4.49 -31.29
N TRP A 56 17.56 4.32 -30.24
CA TRP A 56 16.55 3.27 -30.14
C TRP A 56 15.14 3.76 -30.49
N GLY A 57 15.01 5.00 -30.98
CA GLY A 57 13.71 5.59 -31.34
C GLY A 57 12.88 6.04 -30.14
N THR A 58 13.46 6.13 -28.94
CA THR A 58 12.80 6.69 -27.74
C THR A 58 13.08 8.18 -27.60
N ILE A 59 12.23 8.93 -26.90
CA ILE A 59 12.38 10.36 -26.65
C ILE A 59 13.38 10.59 -25.51
N VAL A 60 14.30 11.54 -25.70
CA VAL A 60 15.22 12.00 -24.65
C VAL A 60 14.47 12.91 -23.67
N GLY A 61 14.68 12.69 -22.38
CA GLY A 61 14.09 13.50 -21.33
C GLY A 61 14.96 13.54 -20.09
N HIS A 62 14.80 14.60 -19.30
CA HIS A 62 15.55 14.78 -18.05
C HIS A 62 15.19 13.64 -17.06
N PRO A 63 16.18 12.97 -16.44
CA PRO A 63 15.97 11.70 -15.73
C PRO A 63 15.02 11.76 -14.53
N ARG A 64 14.77 12.96 -14.00
CA ARG A 64 13.92 13.15 -12.81
C ARG A 64 12.68 14.02 -13.02
N THR A 65 12.61 14.79 -14.09
CA THR A 65 11.45 15.67 -14.38
C THR A 65 10.73 15.24 -15.66
N LEU A 66 11.39 14.42 -16.48
CA LEU A 66 10.91 13.93 -17.77
C LEU A 66 10.62 15.03 -18.80
N GLN A 67 11.11 16.24 -18.55
CA GLN A 67 11.07 17.32 -19.52
C GLN A 67 12.02 17.01 -20.67
N THR A 68 11.57 17.20 -21.91
CA THR A 68 12.43 17.05 -23.10
C THR A 68 13.31 18.28 -23.28
N ASN A 69 14.08 18.34 -24.36
CA ASN A 69 14.79 19.55 -24.76
C ASN A 69 13.85 20.70 -25.14
N GLU A 70 12.61 20.39 -25.53
CA GLU A 70 11.60 21.38 -25.89
C GLU A 70 10.78 21.85 -24.68
N VAL A 71 10.61 23.17 -24.58
CA VAL A 71 9.94 23.78 -23.43
C VAL A 71 8.45 23.44 -23.43
N GLY A 72 7.95 22.94 -22.30
CA GLY A 72 6.54 22.57 -22.15
C GLY A 72 6.20 21.17 -22.67
N ILE A 73 7.18 20.42 -23.18
CA ILE A 73 7.01 19.03 -23.62
C ILE A 73 7.65 18.09 -22.60
N PHE A 74 6.89 17.06 -22.23
CA PHE A 74 7.29 16.05 -21.25
C PHE A 74 7.06 14.66 -21.82
N THR A 75 7.92 13.71 -21.46
CA THR A 75 7.88 12.32 -21.90
C THR A 75 7.59 11.37 -20.73
N GLY A 76 7.38 10.10 -21.00
CA GLY A 76 7.16 9.09 -19.97
C GLY A 76 6.77 7.73 -20.54
N GLY A 77 6.80 6.69 -19.69
CA GLY A 77 6.47 5.33 -20.11
C GLY A 77 7.45 4.77 -21.13
N ASP A 78 6.96 3.88 -21.99
CA ASP A 78 7.80 3.11 -22.91
C ASP A 78 8.44 3.98 -23.99
N VAL A 79 7.82 5.12 -24.37
CA VAL A 79 8.43 6.07 -25.31
C VAL A 79 9.64 6.79 -24.74
N TYR A 80 9.86 6.74 -23.42
CA TYR A 80 11.05 7.26 -22.75
C TYR A 80 12.03 6.15 -22.37
N THR A 81 11.59 5.11 -21.65
CA THR A 81 12.48 4.07 -21.11
C THR A 81 12.63 2.82 -21.99
N GLY A 82 11.84 2.68 -23.04
CA GLY A 82 11.54 1.38 -23.65
C GLY A 82 10.58 0.54 -22.81
N PRO A 83 10.15 -0.63 -23.32
CA PRO A 83 9.15 -1.48 -22.68
C PRO A 83 9.59 -1.91 -21.28
N ARG A 84 8.82 -1.49 -20.27
CA ARG A 84 9.03 -1.85 -18.87
C ARG A 84 7.73 -2.31 -18.20
N THR A 85 7.75 -2.47 -16.89
CA THR A 85 6.56 -2.85 -16.12
C THR A 85 5.54 -1.72 -16.12
N VAL A 86 4.25 -2.05 -16.08
CA VAL A 86 3.15 -1.08 -15.95
C VAL A 86 3.38 -0.13 -14.77
N VAL A 87 3.93 -0.62 -13.65
CA VAL A 87 4.26 0.19 -12.47
C VAL A 87 5.25 1.30 -12.79
N SER A 88 6.25 1.03 -13.62
CA SER A 88 7.24 2.03 -14.02
C SER A 88 6.65 3.09 -14.96
N ALA A 89 5.74 2.70 -15.86
CA ALA A 89 5.01 3.62 -16.73
C ALA A 89 4.09 4.54 -15.90
N LEU A 90 3.37 3.98 -14.92
CA LEU A 90 2.55 4.76 -13.97
C LEU A 90 3.41 5.74 -13.15
N ALA A 91 4.59 5.30 -12.69
CA ALA A 91 5.51 6.17 -11.97
C ALA A 91 6.01 7.34 -12.85
N ALA A 92 6.33 7.07 -14.12
CA ALA A 92 6.70 8.10 -15.08
C ALA A 92 5.54 9.08 -15.32
N GLY A 93 4.31 8.58 -15.50
CA GLY A 93 3.13 9.42 -15.65
C GLY A 93 2.90 10.35 -14.47
N ARG A 94 3.04 9.85 -13.23
CA ARG A 94 2.94 10.69 -12.02
C ARG A 94 4.04 11.75 -11.95
N CYS A 95 5.26 11.40 -12.38
CA CYS A 95 6.39 12.32 -12.42
C CYS A 95 6.16 13.44 -13.45
N ALA A 96 5.75 13.07 -14.67
CA ALA A 96 5.43 14.03 -15.73
C ALA A 96 4.27 14.95 -15.31
N ALA A 97 3.20 14.40 -14.73
CA ALA A 97 2.08 15.20 -14.25
C ALA A 97 2.49 16.23 -13.20
N HIS A 98 3.38 15.87 -12.26
CA HIS A 98 3.92 16.82 -11.28
C HIS A 98 4.75 17.93 -11.94
N ALA A 99 5.61 17.56 -12.91
CA ALA A 99 6.42 18.52 -13.64
C ALA A 99 5.57 19.49 -14.48
N ILE A 100 4.52 18.97 -15.13
CA ILE A 100 3.53 19.76 -15.88
C ILE A 100 2.78 20.71 -14.96
N ASP A 101 2.33 20.27 -13.78
CA ASP A 101 1.65 21.14 -12.80
C ASP A 101 2.52 22.34 -12.39
N LEU A 102 3.80 22.08 -12.03
CA LEU A 102 4.75 23.13 -11.71
C LEU A 102 4.98 24.09 -12.89
N PHE A 103 5.13 23.54 -14.09
CA PHE A 103 5.31 24.34 -15.32
C PHE A 103 4.12 25.26 -15.58
N LEU A 104 2.89 24.74 -15.51
CA LEU A 104 1.66 25.50 -15.71
C LEU A 104 1.45 26.59 -14.64
N ARG A 105 1.90 26.32 -13.42
CA ARG A 105 1.89 27.29 -12.31
C ARG A 105 3.01 28.33 -12.39
N LYS A 106 3.89 28.22 -13.38
CA LYS A 106 5.11 29.05 -13.53
C LYS A 106 6.06 28.92 -12.34
N GLU A 107 6.03 27.76 -11.68
CA GLU A 107 6.99 27.41 -10.64
C GLU A 107 8.18 26.67 -11.28
N PRO A 108 9.38 26.72 -10.66
CA PRO A 108 10.52 25.98 -11.16
C PRO A 108 10.22 24.48 -11.23
N VAL A 109 10.34 23.89 -12.42
CA VAL A 109 10.11 22.46 -12.65
C VAL A 109 11.13 21.67 -11.86
N LYS A 110 10.67 21.00 -10.80
CA LYS A 110 11.48 20.18 -9.92
C LYS A 110 10.91 18.76 -9.90
N ALA A 111 11.82 17.82 -9.71
CA ALA A 111 11.44 16.43 -9.55
C ALA A 111 10.68 16.25 -8.24
N PRO A 112 9.68 15.34 -8.19
CA PRO A 112 9.04 15.02 -6.94
C PRO A 112 10.07 14.53 -5.91
N ALA A 113 9.91 14.96 -4.65
CA ALA A 113 10.74 14.48 -3.56
C ALA A 113 10.55 12.97 -3.42
N LYS A 114 11.67 12.23 -3.41
CA LYS A 114 11.62 10.79 -3.14
C LYS A 114 11.40 10.62 -1.64
N PRO A 115 10.29 9.98 -1.22
CA PRO A 115 10.09 9.74 0.20
C PRO A 115 11.17 8.78 0.70
N PHE A 116 11.68 9.06 1.90
CA PHE A 116 12.52 8.13 2.63
C PHE A 116 11.79 6.81 2.77
N ASN A 117 12.45 5.70 2.47
CA ASN A 117 11.92 4.36 2.66
C ASN A 117 13.08 3.47 3.09
N ILE A 118 12.83 2.64 4.11
CA ILE A 118 13.73 1.54 4.46
C ILE A 118 13.24 0.34 3.68
N SER A 119 14.11 -0.22 2.85
CA SER A 119 13.84 -1.42 2.06
C SER A 119 14.75 -2.54 2.54
N LYS A 120 14.24 -3.78 2.47
CA LYS A 120 15.06 -4.99 2.62
C LYS A 120 15.86 -5.32 1.34
N GLY A 121 15.85 -4.41 0.36
CA GLY A 121 16.49 -4.61 -0.93
C GLY A 121 15.68 -5.50 -1.88
N PRO A 122 16.29 -5.90 -3.00
CA PRO A 122 15.71 -6.83 -3.97
C PRO A 122 15.39 -8.19 -3.35
N ILE A 123 14.31 -8.84 -3.79
CA ILE A 123 13.85 -10.11 -3.22
C ILE A 123 14.90 -11.23 -3.32
N GLU A 124 15.80 -11.13 -4.30
CA GLU A 124 16.91 -12.06 -4.52
C GLU A 124 17.97 -11.98 -3.43
N THR A 125 18.07 -10.84 -2.73
CA THR A 125 19.06 -10.58 -1.67
C THR A 125 18.46 -10.56 -0.27
N VAL A 126 17.12 -10.55 -0.15
CA VAL A 126 16.45 -10.61 1.15
C VAL A 126 16.70 -11.97 1.80
N ASP A 127 17.06 -11.97 3.07
CA ASP A 127 17.28 -13.21 3.83
C ASP A 127 16.01 -14.09 3.85
N PHE A 128 16.15 -15.36 3.50
CA PHE A 128 15.06 -16.32 3.42
C PHE A 128 14.37 -16.55 4.78
N ARG A 129 15.06 -16.30 5.90
CA ARG A 129 14.51 -16.41 7.26
C ARG A 129 13.30 -15.50 7.47
N ASN A 130 13.21 -14.40 6.71
CA ASN A 130 12.02 -13.53 6.71
C ASN A 130 10.75 -14.21 6.18
N PHE A 131 10.87 -15.36 5.51
CA PHE A 131 9.75 -16.03 4.83
C PHE A 131 9.49 -17.45 5.33
N MET A 132 10.15 -17.90 6.41
CA MET A 132 10.01 -19.27 6.91
C MET A 132 8.59 -19.62 7.35
N ASP A 133 7.82 -18.63 7.81
CA ASP A 133 6.43 -18.80 8.23
C ASP A 133 5.45 -18.96 7.05
N PHE A 134 5.91 -18.77 5.82
CA PHE A 134 5.06 -18.80 4.61
C PHE A 134 5.30 -20.06 3.78
N ALA A 135 4.24 -20.84 3.59
CA ALA A 135 4.28 -21.99 2.69
C ALA A 135 4.46 -21.54 1.22
N LYS A 136 5.47 -22.11 0.54
CA LYS A 136 5.66 -21.90 -0.90
C LYS A 136 4.54 -22.61 -1.67
N LYS A 137 3.80 -21.85 -2.47
CA LYS A 137 2.75 -22.36 -3.35
C LYS A 137 3.03 -21.97 -4.81
N PRO A 138 2.84 -22.89 -5.78
CA PRO A 138 2.95 -22.57 -7.20
C PRO A 138 1.87 -21.55 -7.60
N ARG A 139 2.11 -20.83 -8.70
CA ARG A 139 1.10 -19.92 -9.28
C ARG A 139 -0.02 -20.73 -9.94
N ALA A 140 -1.26 -20.32 -9.72
CA ALA A 140 -2.39 -20.80 -10.51
C ALA A 140 -2.12 -20.56 -12.00
N LYS A 141 -2.46 -21.53 -12.85
CA LYS A 141 -2.33 -21.39 -14.31
C LYS A 141 -3.54 -20.62 -14.83
N MET A 142 -3.29 -19.56 -15.61
CA MET A 142 -4.35 -18.80 -16.27
C MET A 142 -5.11 -19.74 -17.21
N PRO A 143 -6.44 -19.88 -17.08
CA PRO A 143 -7.23 -20.58 -18.08
C PRO A 143 -7.10 -19.86 -19.43
N GLU A 144 -6.69 -20.59 -20.45
CA GLU A 144 -6.48 -20.05 -21.79
C GLU A 144 -7.48 -20.67 -22.78
N LEU A 145 -7.89 -19.88 -23.79
CA LEU A 145 -8.68 -20.42 -24.90
C LEU A 145 -7.89 -21.52 -25.62
N PRO A 146 -8.50 -22.70 -25.89
CA PRO A 146 -7.81 -23.78 -26.57
C PRO A 146 -7.19 -23.32 -27.89
N THR A 147 -5.97 -23.79 -28.18
CA THR A 147 -5.20 -23.36 -29.36
C THR A 147 -5.96 -23.50 -30.69
N MET A 148 -6.84 -24.49 -30.81
CA MET A 148 -7.68 -24.67 -32.01
C MET A 148 -8.75 -23.59 -32.17
N ALA A 149 -9.31 -23.09 -31.07
CA ALA A 149 -10.35 -22.08 -31.08
C ALA A 149 -9.80 -20.68 -31.38
N ARG A 150 -8.60 -20.34 -30.89
CA ARG A 150 -7.99 -19.00 -31.04
C ARG A 150 -7.24 -18.76 -32.36
N ARG A 151 -7.38 -19.63 -33.37
CA ARG A 151 -6.60 -19.50 -34.63
C ARG A 151 -7.09 -18.38 -35.53
N ASN A 152 -8.40 -18.17 -35.57
CA ASN A 152 -9.07 -17.39 -36.60
C ASN A 152 -10.03 -16.35 -36.00
N ASN A 153 -9.77 -15.89 -34.77
CA ASN A 153 -10.59 -14.89 -34.10
C ASN A 153 -9.73 -13.92 -33.27
N PHE A 154 -10.37 -12.86 -32.78
CA PHE A 154 -9.77 -11.88 -31.86
C PHE A 154 -10.37 -12.01 -30.46
N GLU A 155 -10.80 -13.21 -30.09
CA GLU A 155 -11.33 -13.46 -28.75
C GLU A 155 -10.21 -13.42 -27.71
N GLU A 156 -10.57 -13.03 -26.48
CA GLU A 156 -9.62 -12.95 -25.39
C GLU A 156 -9.05 -14.34 -25.07
N VAL A 157 -7.73 -14.47 -25.12
CA VAL A 157 -7.06 -15.75 -24.88
C VAL A 157 -7.01 -16.06 -23.39
N GLU A 158 -6.75 -15.07 -22.54
CA GLU A 158 -6.73 -15.23 -21.09
C GLU A 158 -8.15 -15.12 -20.54
N LEU A 159 -8.77 -16.24 -20.15
CA LEU A 159 -10.18 -16.30 -19.77
C LEU A 159 -10.45 -15.81 -18.34
N GLY A 160 -9.40 -15.39 -17.63
CA GLY A 160 -9.46 -14.98 -16.23
C GLY A 160 -9.59 -16.15 -15.24
N PHE A 161 -9.41 -15.83 -13.96
CA PHE A 161 -9.61 -16.79 -12.87
C PHE A 161 -11.06 -16.85 -12.42
N SER A 162 -11.48 -18.01 -11.91
CA SER A 162 -12.69 -18.10 -11.11
C SER A 162 -12.54 -17.27 -9.83
N GLU A 163 -13.66 -16.86 -9.22
CA GLU A 163 -13.65 -16.11 -7.96
C GLU A 163 -12.86 -16.84 -6.86
N GLU A 164 -13.04 -18.16 -6.76
CA GLU A 164 -12.31 -19.01 -5.80
C GLU A 164 -10.80 -18.94 -6.02
N THR A 165 -10.33 -19.19 -7.24
CA THR A 165 -8.90 -19.16 -7.57
C THR A 165 -8.31 -17.75 -7.39
N ALA A 166 -9.05 -16.71 -7.76
CA ALA A 166 -8.63 -15.33 -7.55
C ALA A 166 -8.46 -15.01 -6.06
N LEU A 167 -9.38 -15.47 -5.20
CA LEU A 167 -9.29 -15.31 -3.75
C LEU A 167 -8.12 -16.10 -3.15
N GLU A 168 -7.86 -17.32 -3.62
CA GLU A 168 -6.71 -18.11 -3.20
C GLU A 168 -5.38 -17.46 -3.58
N GLU A 169 -5.28 -16.93 -4.81
CA GLU A 169 -4.12 -16.19 -5.29
C GLU A 169 -3.91 -14.91 -4.47
N ALA A 170 -4.98 -14.18 -4.15
CA ALA A 170 -4.91 -12.98 -3.31
C ALA A 170 -4.42 -13.28 -1.88
N LYS A 171 -4.79 -14.44 -1.31
CA LYS A 171 -4.33 -14.89 0.02
C LYS A 171 -2.82 -15.18 0.08
N ARG A 172 -2.13 -15.25 -1.06
CA ARG A 172 -0.66 -15.43 -1.12
C ARG A 172 0.13 -14.16 -0.81
N CYS A 173 -0.54 -13.03 -0.61
CA CYS A 173 0.09 -11.76 -0.29
C CYS A 173 0.97 -11.86 0.97
N LEU A 174 2.28 -11.65 0.81
CA LEU A 174 3.26 -11.63 1.91
C LEU A 174 3.14 -10.43 2.83
N SER A 175 2.19 -9.51 2.55
CA SER A 175 1.86 -8.47 3.51
C SER A 175 3.07 -7.55 3.85
N CYS A 176 3.97 -7.36 2.86
CA CYS A 176 5.30 -6.78 3.04
C CYS A 176 5.32 -5.26 3.30
N GLY A 177 4.20 -4.56 3.13
CA GLY A 177 4.10 -3.12 3.40
C GLY A 177 3.96 -2.79 4.90
N CYS A 178 4.57 -1.70 5.34
CA CYS A 178 4.35 -1.17 6.68
C CYS A 178 2.95 -0.52 6.78
N VAL A 179 2.18 -0.86 7.82
CA VAL A 179 0.85 -0.28 8.07
C VAL A 179 0.95 1.23 8.33
N ASP A 180 1.98 1.70 9.02
CA ASP A 180 2.13 3.13 9.34
C ASP A 180 2.81 3.93 8.21
N ALA A 181 3.02 3.36 7.02
CA ALA A 181 3.87 3.96 5.98
C ALA A 181 3.49 5.40 5.61
N PHE A 182 2.20 5.74 5.61
CA PHE A 182 1.70 7.05 5.19
C PHE A 182 1.64 8.09 6.32
N GLU A 183 1.77 7.67 7.59
CA GLU A 183 1.67 8.55 8.76
C GLU A 183 2.93 8.51 9.66
N CYS A 184 3.88 7.64 9.32
CA CYS A 184 5.14 7.46 10.02
C CYS A 184 5.96 8.77 10.08
N LYS A 185 6.12 9.28 11.30
CA LYS A 185 6.85 10.52 11.58
C LYS A 185 8.34 10.37 11.29
N LEU A 186 8.92 9.19 11.56
CA LEU A 186 10.31 8.91 11.20
C LEU A 186 10.52 9.07 9.70
N ARG A 187 9.62 8.50 8.89
CA ARG A 187 9.68 8.59 7.43
C ARG A 187 9.54 10.03 6.94
N LYS A 188 8.58 10.79 7.50
CA LYS A 188 8.38 12.21 7.19
C LYS A 188 9.64 13.01 7.46
N TYR A 189 10.16 12.95 8.68
CA TYR A 189 11.32 13.75 9.08
C TYR A 189 12.60 13.31 8.39
N ALA A 190 12.81 12.00 8.17
CA ALA A 190 13.97 11.54 7.40
C ALA A 190 13.94 12.04 5.95
N THR A 191 12.75 12.15 5.34
CA THR A 191 12.59 12.77 4.02
C THR A 191 12.90 14.27 4.06
N GLU A 192 12.38 14.97 5.07
CA GLU A 192 12.53 16.42 5.24
C GLU A 192 13.98 16.84 5.49
N TYR A 193 14.69 16.11 6.34
CA TYR A 193 16.10 16.35 6.66
C TYR A 193 17.08 15.72 5.67
N GLY A 194 16.60 15.05 4.61
CA GLY A 194 17.45 14.46 3.58
C GLY A 194 18.41 13.38 4.11
N VAL A 195 17.95 12.57 5.07
CA VAL A 195 18.77 11.51 5.68
C VAL A 195 19.18 10.49 4.62
N ASP A 196 20.49 10.28 4.49
CA ASP A 196 21.07 9.24 3.65
C ASP A 196 21.53 8.05 4.49
N ILE A 197 21.10 6.85 4.10
CA ILE A 197 21.46 5.57 4.74
C ILE A 197 22.25 4.65 3.80
N SER A 198 22.69 5.16 2.63
CA SER A 198 23.40 4.37 1.62
C SER A 198 24.72 3.79 2.12
N GLY A 199 25.38 4.46 3.07
CA GLY A 199 26.61 4.01 3.71
C GLY A 199 26.43 3.16 4.98
N ILE A 200 25.20 2.81 5.33
CA ILE A 200 24.90 1.97 6.50
C ILE A 200 24.54 0.57 6.01
N ASP A 201 25.17 -0.45 6.61
CA ASP A 201 24.72 -1.82 6.45
C ASP A 201 23.32 -1.97 7.03
N VAL A 202 22.32 -1.91 6.15
CA VAL A 202 20.92 -2.09 6.53
C VAL A 202 20.71 -3.57 6.83
N TRP A 203 20.48 -3.86 8.12
CA TRP A 203 20.15 -5.20 8.59
C TRP A 203 18.93 -5.77 7.85
N GLN A 204 19.12 -6.92 7.21
CA GLN A 204 18.11 -7.56 6.35
C GLN A 204 17.25 -8.60 7.07
N GLU A 205 17.71 -9.06 8.23
CA GLU A 205 17.06 -10.10 9.01
C GLU A 205 16.06 -9.52 10.02
N LYS A 206 14.92 -10.20 10.19
CA LYS A 206 14.00 -9.96 11.31
C LYS A 206 14.66 -10.48 12.58
N LYS A 207 15.01 -9.58 13.50
CA LYS A 207 15.73 -9.92 14.73
C LYS A 207 14.81 -10.39 15.85
N PHE A 208 13.67 -9.70 16.01
CA PHE A 208 12.72 -9.96 17.08
C PHE A 208 11.39 -10.45 16.52
N GLU A 209 10.73 -11.34 17.26
CA GLU A 209 9.37 -11.76 16.96
C GLU A 209 8.40 -10.58 17.04
N ILE A 210 7.36 -10.63 16.19
CA ILE A 210 6.28 -9.65 16.23
C ILE A 210 5.26 -10.21 17.21
N ASP A 211 4.95 -9.44 18.25
CA ASP A 211 3.96 -9.82 19.24
C ASP A 211 2.56 -9.44 18.75
N GLU A 212 1.76 -10.48 18.51
CA GLU A 212 0.35 -10.40 18.13
C GLU A 212 -0.57 -10.97 19.23
N HIS A 213 -0.14 -11.12 20.49
CA HIS A 213 -0.99 -11.68 21.55
C HIS A 213 -2.10 -10.71 21.97
N HIS A 214 -1.85 -9.41 21.94
CA HIS A 214 -2.86 -8.41 22.31
C HIS A 214 -4.05 -8.43 21.33
N PRO A 215 -5.31 -8.38 21.79
CA PRO A 215 -6.49 -8.54 20.92
C PRO A 215 -6.64 -7.45 19.84
N TYR A 216 -6.09 -6.25 20.08
CA TYR A 216 -6.26 -5.09 19.21
C TYR A 216 -4.97 -4.45 18.69
N ILE A 217 -3.81 -4.84 19.20
CA ILE A 217 -2.54 -4.14 18.96
C ILE A 217 -1.52 -5.17 18.50
N ILE A 218 -0.75 -4.82 17.47
CA ILE A 218 0.43 -5.55 17.04
C ILE A 218 1.65 -4.76 17.51
N VAL A 219 2.59 -5.47 18.13
CA VAL A 219 3.85 -4.92 18.59
C VAL A 219 4.97 -5.46 17.72
N ASP A 220 5.65 -4.58 16.99
CA ASP A 220 6.82 -4.91 16.18
C ASP A 220 8.06 -4.20 16.75
N PRO A 221 8.84 -4.88 17.61
CA PRO A 221 10.02 -4.29 18.22
C PRO A 221 11.06 -3.85 17.18
N ASN A 222 11.12 -4.48 16.00
CA ASN A 222 12.09 -4.15 14.95
C ASN A 222 11.90 -2.73 14.37
N LYS A 223 10.74 -2.09 14.61
CA LYS A 223 10.46 -0.70 14.22
C LYS A 223 10.59 0.28 15.37
N CYS A 224 10.82 -0.18 16.60
CA CYS A 224 10.92 0.67 17.77
C CYS A 224 12.23 1.47 17.77
N ILE A 225 12.14 2.75 18.10
CA ILE A 225 13.31 3.66 18.23
C ILE A 225 13.57 4.05 19.71
N GLY A 226 13.01 3.30 20.66
CA GLY A 226 13.26 3.54 22.09
C GLY A 226 12.74 4.89 22.65
N CYS A 227 11.84 5.59 21.94
CA CYS A 227 11.42 6.95 22.31
C CYS A 227 10.58 7.08 23.59
N ARG A 228 10.17 5.96 24.21
CA ARG A 228 9.36 5.88 25.46
C ARG A 228 8.02 6.62 25.45
N ARG A 229 7.52 7.07 24.28
CA ARG A 229 6.20 7.72 24.18
C ARG A 229 5.07 6.80 24.62
N CYS A 230 5.12 5.53 24.24
CA CYS A 230 4.10 4.55 24.62
C CYS A 230 4.02 4.33 26.13
N VAL A 231 5.17 4.21 26.80
CA VAL A 231 5.30 4.07 28.26
C VAL A 231 4.71 5.29 28.97
N ARG A 232 5.19 6.50 28.64
CA ARG A 232 4.67 7.75 29.25
C ARG A 232 3.18 7.92 29.03
N ASN A 233 2.67 7.62 27.84
CA ASN A 233 1.24 7.71 27.56
C ASN A 233 0.40 6.79 28.45
N CYS A 234 0.86 5.56 28.70
CA CYS A 234 0.11 4.64 29.55
C CYS A 234 0.26 4.97 31.04
N ALA A 235 1.45 5.36 31.49
CA ALA A 235 1.71 5.69 32.88
C ALA A 235 1.11 7.05 33.29
N GLU A 236 1.32 8.11 32.51
CA GLU A 236 0.99 9.48 32.89
C GLU A 236 -0.42 9.90 32.46
N TYR A 237 -0.88 9.48 31.28
CA TYR A 237 -2.17 9.92 30.74
C TYR A 237 -3.29 8.93 30.99
N GLN A 238 -3.03 7.63 30.77
CA GLN A 238 -4.02 6.58 30.99
C GLN A 238 -4.01 6.05 32.43
N CYS A 239 -2.91 6.26 33.16
CA CYS A 239 -2.68 5.72 34.51
C CYS A 239 -2.86 4.19 34.58
N CYS A 240 -2.49 3.47 33.50
CA CYS A 240 -2.57 2.01 33.42
C CYS A 240 -1.26 1.29 33.76
N ASP A 241 -0.13 1.94 33.48
CA ASP A 241 1.23 1.36 33.56
C ASP A 241 1.38 -0.06 32.97
N ALA A 242 0.59 -0.35 31.93
CA ALA A 242 0.48 -1.63 31.25
C ALA A 242 1.51 -1.87 30.14
N ILE A 243 2.39 -0.91 29.84
CA ILE A 243 3.41 -1.05 28.79
C ILE A 243 4.77 -0.58 29.29
N THR A 244 5.76 -1.45 29.15
CA THR A 244 7.16 -1.23 29.57
C THR A 244 8.08 -1.27 28.34
N LEU A 245 9.31 -0.80 28.51
CA LEU A 245 10.39 -1.11 27.57
C LEU A 245 11.33 -2.13 28.22
N GLU A 246 11.37 -3.33 27.67
CA GLU A 246 12.18 -4.43 28.18
C GLU A 246 13.41 -4.64 27.31
N ALA A 247 14.49 -5.12 27.93
CA ALA A 247 15.71 -5.49 27.24
C ALA A 247 15.47 -6.76 26.42
N LEU A 248 15.53 -6.65 25.10
CA LEU A 248 15.36 -7.79 24.20
C LEU A 248 16.69 -8.40 23.77
N GLU A 249 17.79 -7.67 23.94
CA GLU A 249 19.12 -8.11 23.54
C GLU A 249 20.17 -7.56 24.50
N HIS A 250 21.15 -8.41 24.81
CA HIS A 250 22.33 -8.05 25.58
C HIS A 250 23.60 -8.36 24.79
N ASP A 251 24.67 -7.60 25.03
CA ASP A 251 26.01 -7.96 24.55
C ASP A 251 26.61 -9.08 25.39
N HIS A 252 27.80 -9.54 25.00
CA HIS A 252 28.54 -10.57 25.73
C HIS A 252 28.84 -10.18 27.20
N ASP A 253 28.93 -8.88 27.48
CA ASP A 253 29.22 -8.33 28.81
C ASP A 253 27.94 -8.06 29.63
N GLY A 254 26.76 -8.46 29.12
CA GLY A 254 25.47 -8.31 29.78
C GLY A 254 24.85 -6.91 29.68
N LYS A 255 25.41 -5.98 28.88
CA LYS A 255 24.82 -4.67 28.62
C LYS A 255 23.69 -4.79 27.63
N VAL A 256 22.59 -4.08 27.90
CA VAL A 256 21.43 -4.06 26.99
C VAL A 256 21.78 -3.35 25.69
N LEU A 257 21.66 -4.07 24.58
CA LEU A 257 21.83 -3.55 23.22
C LEU A 257 20.53 -2.99 22.64
N PHE A 258 19.39 -3.61 22.98
CA PHE A 258 18.11 -3.22 22.42
C PHE A 258 16.97 -3.28 23.44
N TYR A 259 16.12 -2.26 23.42
CA TYR A 259 14.88 -2.20 24.19
C TYR A 259 13.66 -2.23 23.28
N GLY A 260 12.70 -3.10 23.60
CA GLY A 260 11.45 -3.23 22.88
C GLY A 260 10.23 -3.03 23.78
N PRO A 261 9.10 -2.55 23.24
CA PRO A 261 7.87 -2.43 23.99
C PRO A 261 7.27 -3.81 24.31
N GLN A 262 6.78 -3.98 25.53
CA GLN A 262 6.04 -5.16 25.99
C GLN A 262 4.74 -4.72 26.65
N ILE A 263 3.62 -5.35 26.30
CA ILE A 263 2.28 -4.99 26.81
C ILE A 263 1.80 -6.06 27.78
N ASN A 264 1.55 -5.67 29.03
CA ASN A 264 0.79 -6.48 29.98
C ASN A 264 -0.70 -6.40 29.63
N ILE A 265 -1.21 -7.43 28.95
CA ILE A 265 -2.59 -7.51 28.48
C ILE A 265 -3.60 -7.41 29.64
N ASN A 266 -3.27 -7.95 30.81
CA ASN A 266 -4.16 -7.94 31.97
C ASN A 266 -4.31 -6.55 32.60
N ALA A 267 -3.31 -5.69 32.44
CA ALA A 267 -3.36 -4.30 32.90
C ALA A 267 -3.84 -3.32 31.80
N CYS A 268 -3.79 -3.73 30.52
CA CYS A 268 -4.06 -2.86 29.39
C CYS A 268 -5.57 -2.63 29.17
N LEU A 269 -6.00 -1.37 29.24
CA LEU A 269 -7.38 -0.97 28.95
C LEU A 269 -7.70 -0.90 27.43
N SER A 270 -6.73 -1.22 26.57
CA SER A 270 -6.89 -1.19 25.10
C SER A 270 -7.34 0.17 24.54
N CYS A 271 -6.99 1.28 25.19
CA CYS A 271 -7.33 2.64 24.73
C CYS A 271 -6.60 3.02 23.41
N GLY A 272 -5.50 2.34 23.09
CA GLY A 272 -4.76 2.55 21.84
C GLY A 272 -4.01 3.88 21.75
N LEU A 273 -3.86 4.63 22.84
CA LEU A 273 -3.08 5.87 22.87
C LEU A 273 -1.60 5.64 22.50
N CYS A 274 -1.06 4.47 22.86
CA CYS A 274 0.29 4.05 22.49
C CYS A 274 0.47 3.89 20.97
N VAL A 275 -0.56 3.39 20.26
CA VAL A 275 -0.60 3.29 18.80
C VAL A 275 -0.65 4.67 18.16
N THR A 276 -1.60 5.53 18.59
CA THR A 276 -1.77 6.88 18.03
C THR A 276 -0.49 7.72 18.10
N ASN A 277 0.30 7.53 19.15
CA ASN A 277 1.51 8.33 19.40
C ASN A 277 2.82 7.64 19.00
N CYS A 278 2.77 6.41 18.49
CA CYS A 278 3.93 5.72 17.95
C CYS A 278 4.44 6.46 16.70
N PRO A 279 5.71 6.88 16.65
CA PRO A 279 6.22 7.64 15.51
C PRO A 279 6.70 6.78 14.32
N THR A 280 6.74 5.45 14.48
CA THR A 280 7.40 4.52 13.54
C THR A 280 6.54 3.34 13.09
N GLY A 281 5.33 3.18 13.63
CA GLY A 281 4.52 1.99 13.42
C GLY A 281 5.04 0.73 14.11
N ALA A 282 5.83 0.88 15.18
CA ALA A 282 6.19 -0.23 16.08
C ALA A 282 4.99 -0.74 16.88
N LEU A 283 3.99 0.12 17.09
CA LEU A 283 2.72 -0.22 17.70
C LEU A 283 1.64 0.18 16.71
N VAL A 284 0.89 -0.80 16.19
CA VAL A 284 -0.17 -0.57 15.22
C VAL A 284 -1.45 -1.29 15.64
N GLU A 285 -2.59 -0.77 15.21
CA GLU A 285 -3.86 -1.47 15.38
C GLU A 285 -3.92 -2.69 14.49
N LYS A 286 -4.50 -3.77 15.03
CA LYS A 286 -4.92 -4.93 14.23
C LYS A 286 -6.05 -4.51 13.31
N THR A 287 -5.71 -4.19 12.07
CA THR A 287 -6.67 -3.84 11.02
C THR A 287 -6.71 -4.91 9.93
N GLN A 288 -7.91 -5.22 9.45
CA GLN A 288 -8.08 -6.08 8.26
C GLN A 288 -7.70 -5.33 6.97
N LYS A 289 -7.75 -4.00 6.98
CA LYS A 289 -7.55 -3.17 5.79
C LYS A 289 -6.20 -2.49 5.86
N ARG A 290 -5.32 -2.81 4.91
CA ARG A 290 -4.05 -2.11 4.76
C ARG A 290 -4.31 -0.68 4.28
N PRO A 291 -3.68 0.33 4.91
CA PRO A 291 -3.77 1.69 4.41
C PRO A 291 -3.06 1.74 3.06
N GLY A 292 -3.74 2.33 2.08
CA GLY A 292 -3.18 2.61 0.77
C GLY A 292 -2.90 4.10 0.62
N PRO A 293 -2.35 4.52 -0.54
CA PRO A 293 -2.07 5.92 -0.84
C PRO A 293 -3.34 6.74 -1.14
N PHE A 294 -4.52 6.22 -0.79
CA PHE A 294 -5.79 6.89 -1.03
C PHE A 294 -5.99 8.03 -0.03
N ARG A 295 -6.61 9.11 -0.51
CA ARG A 295 -7.03 10.22 0.35
C ARG A 295 -8.19 9.74 1.21
N LEU A 296 -8.02 9.78 2.53
CA LEU A 296 -9.10 9.52 3.47
C LEU A 296 -10.02 10.74 3.52
N GLU A 297 -11.31 10.51 3.39
CA GLU A 297 -12.33 11.48 3.75
C GLU A 297 -12.53 11.43 5.27
N THR A 298 -12.68 12.61 5.88
CA THR A 298 -12.80 12.74 7.33
C THR A 298 -14.14 13.34 7.69
N THR A 299 -14.92 12.61 8.49
CA THR A 299 -16.20 13.08 9.02
C THR A 299 -16.13 13.15 10.54
N ALA A 300 -16.25 14.34 11.10
CA ALA A 300 -16.32 14.52 12.55
C ALA A 300 -17.74 14.18 13.07
N THR A 301 -17.80 13.44 14.16
CA THR A 301 -19.05 13.00 14.81
C THR A 301 -18.85 12.87 16.32
N THR A 302 -19.91 12.52 17.03
CA THR A 302 -19.90 12.30 18.49
C THR A 302 -20.11 10.83 18.82
N CYS A 303 -19.32 10.31 19.74
CA CYS A 303 -19.45 8.95 20.24
C CYS A 303 -20.76 8.81 21.04
N ALA A 304 -21.59 7.83 20.66
CA ALA A 304 -22.87 7.55 21.30
C ALA A 304 -22.83 6.34 22.26
N VAL A 305 -21.64 5.80 22.56
CA VAL A 305 -21.50 4.55 23.35
C VAL A 305 -21.79 4.78 24.83
N CYS A 306 -21.34 5.90 25.40
CA CYS A 306 -21.57 6.26 26.79
C CYS A 306 -21.89 7.76 26.91
N GLY A 307 -22.18 8.22 28.13
CA GLY A 307 -22.54 9.62 28.39
C GLY A 307 -21.43 10.65 28.18
N CYS A 308 -20.18 10.24 27.91
CA CYS A 308 -19.07 11.17 27.76
C CYS A 308 -19.15 12.01 26.47
N GLY A 309 -19.79 11.51 25.41
CA GLY A 309 -19.94 12.24 24.15
C GLY A 309 -18.60 12.64 23.51
N CYS A 310 -17.60 11.75 23.50
CA CYS A 310 -16.29 12.02 22.90
C CYS A 310 -16.40 12.40 21.42
N GLU A 311 -15.57 13.32 20.95
CA GLU A 311 -15.43 13.58 19.51
C GLU A 311 -14.75 12.38 18.83
N LEU A 312 -15.32 11.94 17.72
CA LEU A 312 -14.73 10.95 16.82
C LEU A 312 -14.50 11.60 15.45
N ILE A 313 -13.36 11.33 14.85
CA ILE A 313 -13.06 11.63 13.45
C ILE A 313 -13.05 10.30 12.71
N LEU A 314 -14.08 10.08 11.89
CA LEU A 314 -14.20 8.89 11.06
C LEU A 314 -13.37 9.09 9.79
N ASN A 315 -12.36 8.27 9.59
CA ASN A 315 -11.54 8.28 8.37
C ASN A 315 -12.01 7.15 7.46
N HIS A 316 -12.60 7.49 6.32
CA HIS A 316 -13.24 6.54 5.42
C HIS A 316 -12.87 6.77 3.96
N VAL A 317 -13.10 5.75 3.14
CA VAL A 317 -13.05 5.84 1.68
C VAL A 317 -14.39 5.38 1.17
N SER A 318 -15.15 6.27 0.53
CA SER A 318 -16.54 5.97 0.15
C SER A 318 -17.32 5.50 1.39
N SER A 319 -17.99 4.35 1.32
CA SER A 319 -18.76 3.75 2.42
C SER A 319 -17.92 2.96 3.44
N ASP A 320 -16.62 2.81 3.21
CA ASP A 320 -15.74 1.95 4.00
C ASP A 320 -14.97 2.74 5.06
N LEU A 321 -15.29 2.50 6.33
CA LEU A 321 -14.52 3.03 7.47
C LEU A 321 -13.15 2.34 7.55
N ILE A 322 -12.08 3.14 7.60
CA ILE A 322 -10.69 2.67 7.67
C ILE A 322 -10.16 2.76 9.10
N LYS A 323 -10.32 3.93 9.74
CA LYS A 323 -9.90 4.14 11.12
C LYS A 323 -10.68 5.25 11.83
N VAL A 324 -10.65 5.28 13.15
CA VAL A 324 -11.22 6.35 13.98
C VAL A 324 -10.09 7.06 14.71
N THR A 325 -10.04 8.38 14.58
CA THR A 325 -9.10 9.26 15.28
C THR A 325 -9.90 10.32 16.06
N SER A 326 -9.22 11.23 16.75
CA SER A 326 -9.85 12.39 17.41
C SER A 326 -8.84 13.54 17.48
N ASP A 327 -9.32 14.77 17.55
CA ASP A 327 -8.48 15.97 17.64
C ASP A 327 -7.99 16.18 19.08
N LEU A 328 -6.68 16.34 19.23
CA LEU A 328 -6.03 16.64 20.51
C LEU A 328 -6.49 17.97 21.12
N ASN A 329 -7.03 18.88 20.32
CA ASN A 329 -7.41 20.23 20.76
C ASN A 329 -8.91 20.36 21.06
N ARG A 330 -9.71 19.30 20.87
CA ARG A 330 -11.17 19.38 21.00
C ARG A 330 -11.69 18.67 22.24
N LYS A 331 -12.58 19.37 22.96
CA LYS A 331 -13.37 18.82 24.06
C LYS A 331 -14.38 17.77 23.55
N PRO A 332 -14.78 16.79 24.38
CA PRO A 332 -14.39 16.63 25.79
C PRO A 332 -13.14 15.78 26.00
N ASN A 333 -12.68 15.05 24.96
CA ASN A 333 -11.73 13.96 25.11
C ASN A 333 -10.31 14.29 24.64
N TYR A 334 -10.06 15.42 23.98
CA TYR A 334 -8.72 15.91 23.60
C TYR A 334 -7.89 14.82 22.90
N GLY A 335 -8.48 14.13 21.92
CA GLY A 335 -7.82 13.07 21.17
C GLY A 335 -7.77 11.71 21.86
N HIS A 336 -8.08 11.63 23.16
CA HIS A 336 -8.13 10.37 23.90
C HIS A 336 -9.40 9.59 23.56
N LEU A 337 -9.26 8.32 23.23
CA LEU A 337 -10.40 7.43 22.96
C LEU A 337 -10.28 6.19 23.83
N CYS A 338 -11.42 5.71 24.36
CA CYS A 338 -11.48 4.38 24.95
C CYS A 338 -11.50 3.33 23.83
N VAL A 339 -11.36 2.05 24.20
CA VAL A 339 -11.41 0.93 23.25
C VAL A 339 -12.67 0.98 22.38
N GLU A 340 -13.84 1.31 22.95
CA GLU A 340 -15.10 1.36 22.20
C GLU A 340 -15.15 2.54 21.23
N GLY A 341 -14.70 3.73 21.64
CA GLY A 341 -14.64 4.90 20.76
C GLY A 341 -13.65 4.70 19.61
N LYS A 342 -12.52 4.06 19.91
CA LYS A 342 -11.47 3.77 18.93
C LYS A 342 -11.86 2.65 17.95
N GLN A 343 -12.61 1.67 18.43
CA GLN A 343 -13.15 0.56 17.62
C GLN A 343 -14.56 0.84 17.08
N ALA A 344 -15.10 2.05 17.30
CA ALA A 344 -16.46 2.43 16.95
C ALA A 344 -16.69 2.23 15.46
N GLY A 345 -17.58 1.30 15.10
CA GLY A 345 -17.91 0.97 13.72
C GLY A 345 -16.90 0.10 12.97
N MET A 346 -15.70 -0.13 13.49
CA MET A 346 -14.71 -1.08 12.94
C MET A 346 -14.96 -2.53 13.38
N ARG A 347 -15.68 -2.73 14.49
CA ARG A 347 -16.16 -4.05 14.92
C ARG A 347 -17.15 -4.65 13.91
N ARG A 348 -16.60 -5.40 12.95
CA ARG A 348 -17.32 -6.38 12.12
C ARG A 348 -17.77 -7.63 12.90
N SER A 349 -17.57 -7.71 14.23
CA SER A 349 -17.90 -8.91 15.02
C SER A 349 -18.75 -8.67 16.28
N HIS A 350 -18.61 -7.53 16.99
CA HIS A 350 -19.29 -7.38 18.30
C HIS A 350 -20.33 -6.25 18.44
N ILE A 351 -20.30 -5.20 17.60
CA ILE A 351 -21.38 -4.20 17.59
C ILE A 351 -22.31 -4.44 16.40
N TYR A 352 -21.76 -4.86 15.26
CA TYR A 352 -22.52 -5.46 14.16
C TYR A 352 -21.66 -6.54 13.49
N PRO A 353 -21.82 -7.84 13.83
CA PRO A 353 -21.29 -8.91 13.00
C PRO A 353 -21.68 -8.67 11.53
N SER A 354 -20.76 -8.86 10.57
CA SER A 354 -21.10 -8.81 9.15
C SER A 354 -22.38 -9.64 8.90
N GLY A 355 -23.48 -8.96 8.55
CA GLY A 355 -24.82 -9.57 8.43
C GLY A 355 -25.90 -9.07 9.41
N SER A 356 -25.56 -8.30 10.44
CA SER A 356 -26.53 -7.80 11.45
C SER A 356 -27.03 -6.36 11.20
N ARG A 357 -26.43 -5.64 10.23
CA ARG A 357 -27.01 -4.37 9.76
C ARG A 357 -28.32 -4.67 9.04
N HIS A 358 -29.41 -4.13 9.56
CA HIS A 358 -30.71 -4.23 8.94
C HIS A 358 -30.74 -3.36 7.69
N CYS A 359 -30.37 -3.92 6.54
CA CYS A 359 -30.38 -3.20 5.26
C CYS A 359 -31.76 -3.20 4.59
N LYS A 360 -32.72 -3.97 5.11
CA LYS A 360 -34.09 -4.09 4.60
C LYS A 360 -35.10 -3.88 5.74
N ARG A 361 -36.28 -3.34 5.42
CA ARG A 361 -37.41 -3.30 6.37
C ARG A 361 -37.91 -4.73 6.58
N LEU A 362 -38.05 -5.13 7.84
CA LEU A 362 -38.59 -6.43 8.23
C LEU A 362 -39.97 -6.23 8.85
N ILE A 363 -40.93 -7.07 8.48
CA ILE A 363 -42.25 -7.13 9.13
C ILE A 363 -42.44 -8.55 9.67
N ARG A 364 -43.07 -8.67 10.85
CA ARG A 364 -43.33 -9.97 11.47
C ARG A 364 -44.68 -10.51 10.99
N ILE A 365 -44.65 -11.47 10.07
CA ILE A 365 -45.87 -12.12 9.55
C ILE A 365 -46.02 -13.55 10.09
N GLN A 366 -44.90 -14.18 10.49
CA GLN A 366 -44.78 -15.43 11.29
C GLN A 366 -43.29 -15.70 11.64
N GLY A 367 -42.49 -14.63 11.65
CA GLY A 367 -41.02 -14.62 11.63
C GLY A 367 -40.56 -13.32 10.97
N LEU A 368 -39.26 -13.00 11.02
CA LEU A 368 -38.72 -11.80 10.35
C LEU A 368 -38.55 -12.09 8.85
N GLN A 369 -39.36 -11.46 7.99
CA GLN A 369 -39.23 -11.54 6.53
C GLN A 369 -38.95 -10.15 5.94
N GLY A 370 -38.03 -10.09 4.95
CA GLY A 370 -37.61 -8.84 4.32
C GLY A 370 -38.42 -8.45 3.10
N LEU A 371 -38.84 -7.18 3.02
CA LEU A 371 -39.64 -6.64 1.92
C LEU A 371 -38.87 -5.60 1.08
N PRO A 372 -39.21 -5.43 -0.22
CA PRO A 372 -38.74 -4.33 -1.04
C PRO A 372 -39.30 -2.98 -0.56
N ARG A 373 -38.60 -1.87 -0.87
CA ARG A 373 -38.84 -0.52 -0.33
C ARG A 373 -40.26 0.04 -0.51
N GLN A 374 -41.07 -0.50 -1.43
CA GLN A 374 -42.39 0.03 -1.80
C GLN A 374 -43.58 -0.64 -1.10
N SER A 375 -43.41 -1.78 -0.41
CA SER A 375 -44.54 -2.60 0.07
C SER A 375 -44.90 -2.43 1.55
N ALA A 376 -44.36 -1.44 2.25
CA ALA A 376 -44.79 -1.13 3.63
C ALA A 376 -45.88 -0.05 3.59
N PRO A 377 -47.18 -0.39 3.77
CA PRO A 377 -48.23 0.61 3.81
C PRO A 377 -48.03 1.51 5.03
N MET A 378 -47.89 2.80 4.78
CA MET A 378 -47.83 3.84 5.80
C MET A 378 -49.24 4.01 6.38
N LYS A 379 -49.64 3.15 7.33
CA LYS A 379 -50.88 3.35 8.09
C LYS A 379 -50.70 4.55 9.03
N ARG A 380 -51.07 5.74 8.53
CA ARG A 380 -51.49 6.86 9.37
C ARG A 380 -52.89 6.53 9.88
N ASP A 381 -53.00 6.00 11.08
CA ASP A 381 -54.23 6.02 11.88
C ASP A 381 -53.83 5.93 13.35
N ILE A 382 -53.48 7.07 13.95
CA ILE A 382 -53.52 7.25 15.40
C ILE A 382 -54.80 8.04 15.65
N SER A 383 -55.91 7.32 15.86
CA SER A 383 -57.08 7.91 16.51
C SER A 383 -56.80 7.93 18.01
N PHE A 384 -56.67 9.13 18.57
CA PHE A 384 -56.68 9.32 20.02
C PHE A 384 -58.07 8.91 20.54
N ARG A 385 -58.13 7.78 21.26
CA ARG A 385 -59.25 7.52 22.16
C ARG A 385 -58.95 8.23 23.48
N ASN A 386 -59.62 9.35 23.70
CA ASN A 386 -59.80 9.91 25.03
C ASN A 386 -60.69 8.96 25.83
N SER A 387 -60.16 8.47 26.95
CA SER A 387 -60.89 8.07 28.15
C SER A 387 -59.96 8.18 29.34
#